data_AF-A0A920RU29-F1
#
_entry.id   AF-A0A920RU29-F1
#
_cell.length_a   1.000
_cell.length_b   1.000
_cell.length_c   1.000
_cell.angle_alpha   90.00
_cell.angle_beta   90.00
_cell.angle_gamma   90.00
#
_symmetry.space_group_name_H-M   'P 1'
#
loop_
_entity.id
_entity.type
_entity.pdbx_description
1 polymer ?
#
loop_
_entity_poly.entity_id
_entity_poly.type
_entity_poly.pdbx_seq_one_letter_code
_entity_poly.pdbx_strand_id
1 'polypeptide(L)'
;MAKETDTEGYVAGALNFCDSNNLYGRYWGCLEEYDSLHFETCYYQGIEHCIEERLNRFDPGVQGEHKIKRGFQPVETYSSHWIKDERFKKAIDDFVEREREHVLEYNERCKSLLPFKSSIINRLYQNETRIKP
;
A
#
# COMPACT_ATOMS: atom_id res chain seq x y z
N MET A 1 3.50 -16.59 7.53
CA MET A 1 4.85 -16.89 8.09
C MET A 1 5.58 -17.74 7.08
N ALA A 2 6.88 -17.57 6.92
CA ALA A 2 7.71 -18.39 6.04
C ALA A 2 8.52 -19.40 6.85
N LYS A 3 8.72 -20.60 6.30
CA LYS A 3 9.48 -21.69 6.92
C LYS A 3 10.64 -22.13 6.03
N GLU A 4 11.70 -22.62 6.65
CA GLU A 4 12.78 -23.32 5.96
C GLU A 4 12.34 -24.74 5.57
N THR A 5 12.74 -25.16 4.37
CA THR A 5 12.37 -26.46 3.81
C THR A 5 12.97 -27.63 4.58
N ASP A 6 14.18 -27.46 5.12
CA ASP A 6 14.97 -28.56 5.68
C ASP A 6 14.76 -28.75 7.21
N THR A 7 14.35 -27.70 7.92
CA THR A 7 14.33 -27.68 9.40
C THR A 7 12.95 -27.42 10.01
N GLU A 8 11.91 -27.18 9.20
CA GLU A 8 10.59 -26.65 9.60
C GLU A 8 10.62 -25.35 10.43
N GLY A 9 11.81 -24.75 10.64
CA GLY A 9 11.99 -23.53 11.39
C GLY A 9 11.35 -22.34 10.69
N TYR A 10 10.70 -21.45 11.45
CA TYR A 10 10.19 -20.21 10.89
C TYR A 10 11.35 -19.25 10.61
N VAL A 11 11.45 -18.76 9.37
CA VAL A 11 12.52 -17.86 8.93
C VAL A 11 12.06 -16.41 8.80
N ALA A 12 10.75 -16.18 8.64
CA ALA A 12 10.18 -14.83 8.58
C ALA A 12 8.69 -14.78 8.94
N GLY A 13 8.23 -13.58 9.25
CA GLY A 13 6.84 -13.27 9.52
C GLY A 13 6.45 -11.88 9.07
N ALA A 14 5.17 -11.72 8.72
CA ALA A 14 4.52 -10.44 8.59
C ALA A 14 3.32 -10.40 9.55
N LEU A 15 3.10 -9.23 10.14
CA LEU A 15 1.95 -8.91 10.97
C LEU A 15 1.02 -8.00 10.18
N ASN A 16 -0.19 -8.50 9.99
CA ASN A 16 -1.31 -7.79 9.39
C ASN A 16 -2.42 -7.59 10.42
N PHE A 17 -3.12 -6.47 10.36
CA PHE A 17 -4.41 -6.28 11.02
C PHE A 17 -5.52 -6.56 10.02
N CYS A 18 -6.64 -7.11 10.50
CA CYS A 18 -7.80 -7.42 9.67
C CYS A 18 -9.04 -6.81 10.34
N ASP A 19 -9.88 -6.14 9.55
CA ASP A 19 -11.24 -5.78 9.95
C ASP A 19 -12.25 -6.74 9.29
N SER A 20 -13.55 -6.42 9.30
CA SER A 20 -14.56 -7.29 8.69
C SER A 20 -14.44 -7.46 7.17
N ASN A 21 -13.75 -6.56 6.48
CA ASN A 21 -13.73 -6.49 5.01
C ASN A 21 -12.32 -6.28 4.41
N ASN A 22 -11.30 -5.95 5.21
CA ASN A 22 -10.02 -5.44 4.72
C ASN A 22 -8.82 -5.99 5.52
N LEU A 23 -7.71 -6.11 4.82
CA LEU A 23 -6.40 -6.48 5.39
C LEU A 23 -5.44 -5.27 5.36
N TYR A 24 -4.64 -5.13 6.41
CA TYR A 24 -3.69 -4.04 6.59
C TYR A 24 -2.32 -4.54 7.05
N GLY A 25 -1.32 -4.46 6.17
CA GLY A 25 0.07 -4.78 6.51
C GLY A 25 0.71 -3.74 7.42
N ARG A 26 1.52 -4.19 8.38
CA ARG A 26 2.16 -3.29 9.37
C ARG A 26 3.62 -3.58 9.59
N TYR A 27 3.94 -4.79 10.03
CA TYR A 27 5.31 -5.15 10.38
C TYR A 27 5.70 -6.40 9.63
N TRP A 28 6.99 -6.51 9.33
CA TRP A 28 7.58 -7.74 8.85
C TRP A 28 8.99 -7.87 9.42
N GLY A 29 9.48 -9.10 9.48
CA GLY A 29 10.84 -9.39 9.90
C GLY A 29 11.26 -10.77 9.44
N CYS A 30 12.57 -10.97 9.37
CA CYS A 30 13.20 -12.24 9.03
C CYS A 30 14.35 -12.51 10.01
N LEU A 31 14.69 -13.79 10.17
CA LEU A 31 15.87 -14.22 10.93
C LEU A 31 17.14 -14.13 10.07
N GLU A 32 17.00 -14.36 8.77
CA GLU A 32 18.08 -14.30 7.78
C GLU A 32 17.59 -13.65 6.48
N GLU A 33 18.52 -13.15 5.67
CA GLU A 33 18.21 -12.52 4.39
C GLU A 33 18.08 -13.59 3.29
N TYR A 34 16.92 -13.64 2.65
CA TYR A 34 16.66 -14.50 1.50
C TYR A 34 16.10 -13.69 0.34
N ASP A 35 16.48 -14.08 -0.88
CA ASP A 35 15.99 -13.43 -2.09
C ASP A 35 14.47 -13.44 -2.16
N SER A 36 13.89 -12.26 -2.39
CA SER A 36 12.44 -12.05 -2.55
C SER A 36 11.55 -12.39 -1.33
N LEU A 37 12.11 -12.79 -0.20
CA LEU A 37 11.33 -13.20 0.99
C LEU A 37 10.40 -12.10 1.51
N HIS A 38 10.85 -10.85 1.45
CA HIS A 38 10.01 -9.69 1.76
C HIS A 38 8.76 -9.64 0.87
N PHE A 39 8.89 -9.92 -0.42
CA PHE A 39 7.75 -9.86 -1.35
C PHE A 39 6.75 -10.98 -1.12
N GLU A 40 7.26 -12.19 -0.88
CA GLU A 40 6.44 -13.34 -0.55
C GLU A 40 5.63 -13.07 0.73
N THR A 41 6.33 -12.72 1.81
CA THR A 41 5.75 -12.60 3.14
C THR A 41 4.81 -11.39 3.26
N CYS A 42 5.17 -10.25 2.65
CA CYS A 42 4.44 -8.99 2.83
C CYS A 42 3.37 -8.73 1.77
N TYR A 43 3.45 -9.35 0.60
CA TYR A 43 2.55 -9.05 -0.52
C TYR A 43 1.80 -10.27 -1.02
N TYR A 44 2.49 -11.30 -1.50
CA TYR A 44 1.81 -12.42 -2.16
C TYR A 44 0.94 -13.22 -1.21
N GLN A 45 1.44 -13.56 -0.01
CA GLN A 45 0.66 -14.23 1.03
C GLN A 45 -0.55 -13.40 1.48
N GLY A 46 -0.42 -12.07 1.58
CA GLY A 46 -1.53 -11.19 1.94
C GLY A 46 -2.60 -11.09 0.84
N ILE A 47 -2.18 -11.07 -0.44
CA ILE A 47 -3.09 -11.09 -1.59
C ILE A 47 -3.87 -12.41 -1.63
N GLU A 48 -3.18 -13.54 -1.46
CA GLU A 48 -3.80 -14.87 -1.42
C GLU A 48 -4.84 -14.95 -0.30
N HIS A 49 -4.48 -14.54 0.91
CA HIS A 49 -5.40 -14.49 2.03
C HIS A 49 -6.64 -13.63 1.75
N CYS A 50 -6.49 -12.45 1.13
CA CYS A 50 -7.64 -11.61 0.77
C CYS A 50 -8.56 -12.27 -0.25
N ILE A 51 -8.01 -13.04 -1.20
CA ILE A 51 -8.81 -13.76 -2.19
C ILE A 51 -9.58 -14.91 -1.53
N GLU A 52 -8.93 -15.67 -0.65
CA GLU A 52 -9.52 -16.80 0.07
C GLU A 52 -10.66 -16.36 0.99
N GLU A 53 -10.39 -15.34 1.81
CA GLU A 53 -11.35 -14.78 2.77
C GLU A 53 -12.34 -13.79 2.14
N ARG A 54 -12.24 -13.56 0.82
CA ARG A 54 -13.07 -12.62 0.05
C ARG A 54 -13.08 -11.21 0.65
N LEU A 55 -11.92 -10.75 1.12
CA LEU A 55 -11.71 -9.38 1.56
C LEU A 55 -11.71 -8.43 0.36
N ASN A 56 -12.27 -7.25 0.55
CA ASN A 56 -12.46 -6.26 -0.52
C ASN A 56 -11.16 -5.50 -0.83
N ARG A 57 -10.29 -5.31 0.17
CA ARG A 57 -9.08 -4.49 0.03
C ARG A 57 -7.91 -5.06 0.83
N PHE A 58 -6.73 -4.98 0.22
CA PHE A 58 -5.46 -5.14 0.91
C PHE A 58 -4.66 -3.84 0.86
N ASP A 59 -4.33 -3.29 2.02
CA ASP A 59 -3.41 -2.19 2.19
C ASP A 59 -2.04 -2.71 2.66
N PRO A 60 -1.03 -2.78 1.77
CA PRO A 60 0.30 -3.29 2.13
C PRO A 60 1.19 -2.24 2.83
N GLY A 61 0.59 -1.17 3.36
CA GLY A 61 1.27 -0.05 3.99
C GLY A 61 1.82 0.97 2.99
N VAL A 62 2.54 1.96 3.51
CA VAL A 62 3.15 3.05 2.73
C VAL A 62 4.47 2.61 2.06
N GLN A 63 4.94 3.40 1.09
CA GLN A 63 6.27 3.31 0.45
C GLN A 63 6.45 2.23 -0.65
N GLY A 64 7.23 2.62 -1.68
CA GLY A 64 7.87 1.72 -2.65
C GLY A 64 7.16 1.55 -4.01
N GLU A 65 7.80 2.01 -5.09
CA GLU A 65 7.33 1.80 -6.48
C GLU A 65 7.23 0.31 -6.85
N HIS A 66 7.94 -0.57 -6.13
CA HIS A 66 7.89 -2.01 -6.33
C HIS A 66 6.48 -2.59 -6.11
N LYS A 67 5.59 -1.91 -5.37
CA LYS A 67 4.19 -2.33 -5.18
C LYS A 67 3.37 -2.20 -6.46
N ILE A 68 3.68 -1.24 -7.33
CA ILE A 68 2.95 -1.02 -8.59
C ILE A 68 3.02 -2.25 -9.49
N LYS A 69 4.23 -2.80 -9.69
CA LYS A 69 4.45 -4.01 -10.49
C LYS A 69 3.73 -5.25 -9.93
N ARG A 70 3.32 -5.21 -8.67
CA ARG A 70 2.60 -6.29 -7.97
C ARG A 70 1.08 -6.07 -7.98
N GLY A 71 0.60 -5.03 -8.65
CA GLY A 71 -0.82 -4.77 -8.84
C GLY A 71 -1.45 -3.86 -7.79
N PHE A 72 -0.68 -3.31 -6.85
CA PHE A 72 -1.20 -2.31 -5.92
C PHE A 72 -1.32 -0.95 -6.61
N GLN A 73 -2.56 -0.49 -6.75
CA GLN A 73 -2.85 0.83 -7.30
C GLN A 73 -2.45 1.94 -6.33
N PRO A 74 -1.84 3.05 -6.78
CA PRO A 74 -1.63 4.22 -5.93
C PRO A 74 -2.99 4.83 -5.55
N VAL A 75 -3.17 5.08 -4.26
CA VAL A 75 -4.37 5.72 -3.72
C VAL A 75 -3.94 6.92 -2.89
N GLU A 76 -4.61 8.05 -3.09
CA GLU A 76 -4.39 9.25 -2.27
C GLU A 76 -4.74 8.96 -0.81
N THR A 77 -3.84 9.36 0.08
CA THR A 77 -4.04 9.26 1.53
C THR A 77 -4.05 10.66 2.11
N TYR A 78 -4.95 10.89 3.07
CA TYR A 78 -5.11 12.18 3.71
C TYR A 78 -4.62 12.11 5.15
N SER A 79 -4.12 13.24 5.66
CA SER A 79 -3.74 13.39 7.06
C SER A 79 -4.20 14.76 7.54
N SER A 80 -4.54 14.83 8.83
CA SER A 80 -5.04 16.04 9.47
C SER A 80 -4.06 16.49 10.53
N HIS A 81 -3.62 17.74 10.43
CA HIS A 81 -2.60 18.32 11.30
C HIS A 81 -3.12 19.61 11.91
N TRP A 82 -3.04 19.73 13.24
CA TRP A 82 -3.27 20.99 13.92
C TRP A 82 -1.95 21.73 14.09
N ILE A 83 -1.87 22.94 13.52
CA ILE A 83 -0.66 23.78 13.57
C ILE A 83 -0.97 25.02 14.40
N LYS A 84 -0.25 25.20 15.51
CA LYS A 84 -0.50 26.29 16.47
C LYS A 84 0.06 27.64 16.03
N ASP A 85 1.26 27.67 15.43
CA ASP A 85 1.89 28.92 14.97
C ASP A 85 1.37 29.26 13.57
N GLU A 86 0.65 30.37 13.45
CA GLU A 86 0.04 30.81 12.18
C GLU A 86 1.05 31.06 11.06
N ARG A 87 2.28 31.49 11.39
CA ARG A 87 3.33 31.71 10.38
C ARG A 87 3.81 30.38 9.82
N PHE A 88 3.93 29.37 10.69
CA PHE A 88 4.30 28.03 10.28
C PHE A 88 3.17 27.34 9.53
N LYS A 89 1.92 27.53 9.96
CA LYS A 89 0.74 27.06 9.24
C LYS A 89 0.73 27.56 7.80
N LYS A 90 0.92 28.87 7.60
CA LYS A 90 0.98 29.47 6.25
C LYS A 90 2.09 28.84 5.39
N ALA A 91 3.29 28.68 5.95
CA ALA A 91 4.40 28.08 5.20
C ALA A 91 4.12 26.61 4.79
N ILE A 92 3.45 25.84 5.65
CA ILE A 92 3.01 24.47 5.34
C ILE A 92 1.92 24.49 4.26
N ASP A 93 0.90 25.34 4.40
CA ASP A 93 -0.18 25.45 3.41
C ASP A 93 0.39 25.79 2.02
N ASP A 94 1.25 26.81 1.92
CA ASP A 94 1.91 27.23 0.67
C ASP A 94 2.77 26.10 0.05
N PHE A 95 3.35 25.21 0.88
CA PHE A 95 4.09 24.04 0.41
C PHE A 95 3.16 22.95 -0.10
N VAL A 96 2.16 22.56 0.69
CA VAL A 96 1.23 21.47 0.36
C VAL A 96 0.39 21.80 -0.88
N GLU A 97 0.04 23.07 -1.10
CA GLU A 97 -0.65 23.49 -2.33
C GLU A 97 0.18 23.18 -3.58
N ARG A 98 1.49 23.48 -3.56
CA ARG A 98 2.39 23.19 -4.69
C ARG A 98 2.71 21.70 -4.81
N GLU A 99 2.92 21.02 -3.68
CA GLU A 99 3.20 19.59 -3.66
C GLU A 99 2.03 18.77 -4.20
N ARG A 100 0.79 19.20 -3.97
CA ARG A 100 -0.41 18.49 -4.43
C ARG A 100 -0.39 18.22 -5.93
N GLU A 101 0.00 19.20 -6.75
CA GLU A 101 0.07 19.03 -8.20
C GLU A 101 1.08 17.92 -8.57
N HIS A 102 2.26 17.93 -7.94
CA HIS A 102 3.29 16.91 -8.19
C HIS A 102 2.86 15.51 -7.73
N VAL A 103 2.16 15.41 -6.58
CA VAL A 103 1.63 14.14 -6.08
C VAL A 103 0.57 13.57 -7.03
N LEU A 104 -0.31 14.43 -7.55
CA LEU A 104 -1.34 14.02 -8.52
C LEU A 104 -0.70 13.54 -9.83
N GLU A 105 0.27 14.27 -10.37
CA GLU A 105 0.99 13.87 -11.59
C GLU A 105 1.73 12.53 -11.37
N TYR A 106 2.42 12.40 -10.23
CA TYR A 106 3.11 11.16 -9.88
C TYR A 106 2.15 9.98 -9.74
N ASN A 107 0.97 10.19 -9.13
CA ASN A 107 -0.06 9.15 -9.03
C ASN A 107 -0.56 8.70 -10.40
N GLU A 108 -0.85 9.63 -11.32
CA GLU A 108 -1.24 9.27 -12.69
C GLU A 108 -0.14 8.49 -13.42
N ARG A 109 1.13 8.91 -13.25
CA ARG A 109 2.27 8.15 -13.78
C ARG A 109 2.30 6.73 -13.22
N CYS A 110 2.17 6.56 -11.91
CA CYS A 110 2.15 5.24 -11.27
C CYS A 110 0.96 4.37 -11.75
N LYS A 111 -0.23 4.95 -11.96
CA LYS A 111 -1.38 4.21 -12.51
C LYS A 111 -1.08 3.69 -13.92
N SER A 112 -0.36 4.45 -14.74
CA SER A 112 0.02 4.01 -16.09
C SER A 112 1.03 2.85 -16.11
N LEU A 113 1.71 2.59 -14.98
CA LEU A 113 2.70 1.53 -14.82
C LEU A 113 2.11 0.23 -14.23
N LEU A 114 0.81 0.20 -13.93
CA LEU A 114 0.16 -1.01 -13.42
C LEU A 114 0.20 -2.15 -14.43
N PRO A 115 0.35 -3.42 -14.00
CA PRO A 115 0.44 -4.58 -14.89
C PRO A 115 -0.92 -5.00 -15.49
N PHE A 116 -1.94 -4.15 -15.40
CA PHE A 116 -3.32 -4.46 -15.79
C PHE A 116 -3.77 -3.58 -16.95
N LYS A 117 -4.64 -4.13 -17.80
CA LYS A 117 -5.25 -3.36 -18.89
C LYS A 117 -6.08 -2.20 -18.33
N SER A 118 -6.02 -1.04 -18.96
CA SER A 118 -6.77 0.15 -18.54
C SER A 118 -8.28 -0.10 -18.48
N SER A 119 -8.83 -0.97 -19.33
CA SER A 119 -10.25 -1.35 -19.27
C SER A 119 -10.64 -2.08 -17.98
N ILE A 120 -9.73 -2.88 -17.42
CA ILE A 120 -9.94 -3.58 -16.15
C ILE A 120 -9.85 -2.59 -14.99
N ILE A 121 -8.82 -1.73 -14.99
CA ILE A 121 -8.65 -0.68 -13.98
C ILE A 121 -9.87 0.23 -13.92
N ASN A 122 -10.32 0.74 -15.08
CA ASN A 122 -11.48 1.62 -15.15
C ASN A 122 -12.73 0.94 -14.59
N ARG A 123 -12.97 -0.33 -14.91
CA ARG A 123 -14.11 -1.08 -14.37
C ARG A 123 -14.06 -1.23 -12.85
N LEU A 124 -12.89 -1.52 -12.28
CA LEU A 124 -12.74 -1.77 -10.85
C LEU A 124 -12.81 -0.48 -10.01
N TYR A 125 -12.29 0.63 -10.54
CA TYR A 125 -12.11 1.88 -9.77
C TYR A 125 -13.04 3.03 -10.18
N GLN A 126 -14.02 2.78 -11.07
CA GLN A 126 -14.97 3.79 -11.56
C GLN A 126 -15.82 4.46 -10.47
N ASN A 127 -15.94 3.85 -9.28
CA ASN A 127 -16.84 4.32 -8.20
C ASN A 127 -16.18 4.60 -6.84
N GLU A 128 -14.88 4.32 -6.64
CA GLU A 128 -14.23 4.35 -5.31
C GLU A 128 -12.94 5.19 -5.25
N THR A 129 -13.04 6.48 -5.56
CA THR A 129 -11.88 7.40 -5.41
C THR A 129 -12.10 8.54 -4.43
N ARG A 130 -13.10 8.45 -3.55
CA ARG A 130 -13.25 9.43 -2.47
C ARG A 130 -13.26 8.74 -1.12
N ILE A 131 -12.08 8.64 -0.53
CA ILE A 131 -11.99 8.80 0.92
C ILE A 131 -12.40 10.26 1.16
N LYS A 132 -13.67 10.49 1.50
CA LYS A 132 -14.08 11.81 2.00
C LYS A 132 -13.38 11.99 3.36
N PRO A 133 -12.69 13.12 3.59
CA PRO A 133 -12.19 13.44 4.91
C PRO A 133 -13.33 13.51 5.94
#